data_AF-A0A1V5RYR4-F1
#
_entry.id   AF-A0A1V5RYR4-F1
#
_cell.length_a   1.000
_cell.length_b   1.000
_cell.length_c   1.000
_cell.angle_alpha   90.00
_cell.angle_beta   90.00
_cell.angle_gamma   90.00
#
_symmetry.space_group_name_H-M   'P 1'
#
loop_
_entity.id
_entity.type
_entity.pdbx_description
1 polymer ?
#
loop_
_entity_poly.entity_id
_entity_poly.type
_entity_poly.pdbx_seq_one_letter_code
_entity_poly.pdbx_strand_id
1 'polypeptide(L)'
;MTQLTKRERVMRTVRFQETDRVPVYDILQNDAIIEHYGGEPLTVENGDRVKSIAVGRTLDMTRMPEGPDAPRTVRNDDGLLVQYERWTSWIIERPFHDIPTAIEWVKGQIKKSDAQVYDRAYAERFRQYIHGWLAQYAAADPTGRDDPTVMVIESGVGLTEMYWMLGMELFVYLSADEPGLIEEWLDARNRAELRRVAAIADPSLIPIALTYDDIAYKNAPLFSPAWLRRLWAPRLKKLNAAWHDRDTVCLFHSDGNLFPVLDALVAADIDGLNPLEVLAGMTVGKVRELYPHLFLTGGIDVSQLLSFGAPDEVRAACRQAIAEANGRGYFLGSTTELHWDVKLENAVAMFETAWTM
;
A
#
# COMPACT_ATOMS: atom_id res chain seq x y z
N MET A 1 -28.29 -14.63 0.57
CA MET A 1 -27.49 -14.34 1.78
C MET A 1 -27.72 -12.88 2.16
N THR A 2 -27.57 -12.51 3.44
CA THR A 2 -27.65 -11.10 3.86
C THR A 2 -26.44 -10.34 3.30
N GLN A 3 -26.67 -9.19 2.67
CA GLN A 3 -25.61 -8.36 2.10
C GLN A 3 -24.76 -7.73 3.22
N LEU A 4 -23.46 -8.03 3.22
CA LEU A 4 -22.52 -7.51 4.20
C LEU A 4 -22.21 -6.03 3.94
N THR A 5 -21.85 -5.30 5.01
CA THR A 5 -21.12 -4.04 4.87
C THR A 5 -19.72 -4.28 4.31
N LYS A 6 -19.09 -3.27 3.72
CA LYS A 6 -17.69 -3.34 3.26
C LYS A 6 -16.77 -3.73 4.40
N ARG A 7 -16.90 -3.08 5.57
CA ARG A 7 -16.11 -3.42 6.75
C ARG A 7 -16.29 -4.86 7.19
N GLU A 8 -17.51 -5.38 7.24
CA GLU A 8 -17.74 -6.80 7.56
C GLU A 8 -17.10 -7.72 6.52
N ARG A 9 -17.23 -7.40 5.22
CA ARG A 9 -16.63 -8.19 4.14
C ARG A 9 -15.11 -8.22 4.23
N VAL A 10 -14.48 -7.06 4.45
CA VAL A 10 -13.04 -6.93 4.69
C VAL A 10 -12.63 -7.77 5.90
N MET A 11 -13.28 -7.57 7.06
CA MET A 11 -12.88 -8.25 8.30
C MET A 11 -13.19 -9.74 8.31
N ARG A 12 -14.21 -10.21 7.59
CA ARG A 12 -14.43 -11.64 7.37
C ARG A 12 -13.35 -12.24 6.48
N THR A 13 -12.93 -11.51 5.46
CA THR A 13 -11.89 -11.97 4.53
C THR A 13 -10.56 -12.16 5.26
N VAL A 14 -10.09 -11.18 6.02
CA VAL A 14 -8.84 -11.33 6.80
C VAL A 14 -8.92 -12.45 7.84
N ARG A 15 -10.12 -12.81 8.29
CA ARG A 15 -10.38 -13.91 9.24
C ARG A 15 -10.72 -15.24 8.55
N PHE A 16 -10.58 -15.35 7.23
CA PHE A 16 -10.90 -16.54 6.44
C PHE A 16 -12.34 -17.06 6.64
N GLN A 17 -13.28 -16.13 6.81
CA GLN A 17 -14.70 -16.38 6.93
C GLN A 17 -15.42 -16.15 5.60
N GLU A 18 -16.60 -16.73 5.44
CA GLU A 18 -17.41 -16.56 4.24
C GLU A 18 -17.94 -15.13 4.09
N THR A 19 -17.83 -14.61 2.88
CA THR A 19 -18.37 -13.32 2.45
C THR A 19 -19.58 -13.51 1.52
N ASP A 20 -20.34 -12.43 1.32
CA ASP A 20 -21.46 -12.38 0.37
C ASP A 20 -21.02 -12.26 -1.09
N ARG A 21 -19.79 -11.79 -1.32
CA ARG A 21 -19.04 -11.75 -2.58
C ARG A 21 -17.55 -11.57 -2.32
N VAL A 22 -16.70 -11.70 -3.34
CA VAL A 22 -15.26 -11.40 -3.23
C VAL A 22 -15.04 -9.90 -2.98
N PRO A 23 -14.27 -9.50 -1.95
CA PRO A 23 -13.94 -8.08 -1.74
C PRO A 23 -12.89 -7.59 -2.74
N VAL A 24 -12.95 -6.30 -3.05
CA VAL A 24 -12.03 -5.61 -3.95
C VAL A 24 -11.13 -4.67 -3.15
N TYR A 25 -9.83 -4.75 -3.41
CA TYR A 25 -8.81 -3.81 -2.91
C TYR A 25 -7.96 -3.31 -4.07
N ASP A 26 -7.90 -2.00 -4.26
CA ASP A 26 -7.07 -1.39 -5.29
C ASP A 26 -6.78 0.09 -4.98
N ILE A 27 -6.02 0.73 -5.86
CA ILE A 27 -5.79 2.18 -5.86
C ILE A 27 -6.23 2.73 -7.21
N LEU A 28 -7.10 3.74 -7.21
CA LEU A 28 -7.55 4.38 -8.44
C LEU A 28 -6.59 5.53 -8.80
N GLN A 29 -5.75 5.33 -9.81
CA GLN A 29 -4.85 6.34 -10.40
C GLN A 29 -5.05 6.44 -11.92
N ASN A 30 -6.30 6.31 -12.36
CA ASN A 30 -6.69 6.28 -13.77
C ASN A 30 -7.93 7.15 -13.99
N ASP A 31 -7.80 8.15 -14.86
CA ASP A 31 -8.85 9.13 -15.14
C ASP A 31 -10.11 8.47 -15.66
N ALA A 32 -10.00 7.58 -16.66
CA ALA A 32 -11.17 6.96 -17.27
C ALA A 32 -11.98 6.14 -16.25
N ILE A 33 -11.31 5.42 -15.35
CA ILE A 33 -11.97 4.66 -14.28
C ILE A 33 -12.63 5.61 -13.27
N ILE A 34 -11.90 6.63 -12.83
CA ILE A 34 -12.40 7.60 -11.85
C ILE A 34 -13.60 8.38 -12.43
N GLU A 35 -13.54 8.82 -13.67
CA GLU A 35 -14.62 9.55 -14.34
C GLU A 35 -15.84 8.65 -14.57
N HIS A 36 -15.63 7.40 -15.00
CA HIS A 36 -16.71 6.45 -15.24
C HIS A 36 -17.53 6.19 -13.96
N TYR A 37 -16.85 5.90 -12.85
CA TYR A 37 -17.53 5.61 -11.58
C TYR A 37 -17.85 6.86 -10.76
N GLY A 38 -17.12 7.96 -10.96
CA GLY A 38 -17.37 9.26 -10.35
C GLY A 38 -18.58 9.97 -10.95
N GLY A 39 -18.84 9.77 -12.24
CA GLY A 39 -19.98 10.32 -12.97
C GLY A 39 -19.77 11.75 -13.50
N GLU A 40 -18.54 12.25 -13.46
CA GLU A 40 -18.16 13.57 -13.99
C GLU A 40 -16.67 13.60 -14.36
N PRO A 41 -16.22 14.57 -15.19
CA PRO A 41 -14.81 14.72 -15.56
C PRO A 41 -13.90 14.99 -14.35
N LEU A 42 -12.71 14.40 -14.36
CA LEU A 42 -11.72 14.54 -13.30
C LEU A 42 -10.85 15.78 -13.54
N THR A 43 -10.75 16.63 -12.53
CA THR A 43 -9.82 17.78 -12.49
C THR A 43 -9.02 17.74 -11.19
N VAL A 44 -8.00 18.60 -11.09
CA VAL A 44 -7.22 18.75 -9.85
C VAL A 44 -8.11 19.29 -8.72
N GLU A 45 -8.99 20.25 -9.02
CA GLU A 45 -9.82 20.94 -8.04
C GLU A 45 -10.93 20.06 -7.47
N ASN A 46 -11.48 19.15 -8.29
CA ASN A 46 -12.52 18.22 -7.86
C ASN A 46 -11.98 16.83 -7.49
N GLY A 47 -10.67 16.62 -7.62
CA GLY A 47 -10.02 15.32 -7.62
C GLY A 47 -10.37 14.42 -6.44
N ASP A 48 -10.19 14.95 -5.22
CA ASP A 48 -10.49 14.24 -3.97
C ASP A 48 -11.94 13.73 -3.95
N ARG A 49 -12.88 14.58 -4.39
CA ARG A 49 -14.31 14.29 -4.37
C ARG A 49 -14.67 13.25 -5.44
N VAL A 50 -14.26 13.44 -6.69
CA VAL A 50 -14.61 12.52 -7.79
C VAL A 50 -14.01 11.14 -7.55
N LYS A 51 -12.73 11.09 -7.13
CA LYS A 51 -12.08 9.82 -6.78
C LYS A 51 -12.75 9.16 -5.57
N SER A 52 -13.14 9.93 -4.55
CA SER A 52 -13.88 9.36 -3.41
C SER A 52 -15.22 8.75 -3.82
N ILE A 53 -15.92 9.35 -4.78
CA ILE A 53 -17.14 8.78 -5.33
C ILE A 53 -16.85 7.47 -6.04
N ALA A 54 -15.82 7.43 -6.89
CA ALA A 54 -15.42 6.21 -7.59
C ALA A 54 -15.04 5.10 -6.60
N VAL A 55 -14.16 5.38 -5.63
CA VAL A 55 -13.75 4.45 -4.57
C VAL A 55 -14.93 3.96 -3.74
N GLY A 56 -15.83 4.87 -3.34
CA GLY A 56 -17.03 4.56 -2.58
C GLY A 56 -18.01 3.65 -3.35
N ARG A 57 -17.97 3.68 -4.67
CA ARG A 57 -18.81 2.82 -5.52
C ARG A 57 -18.18 1.46 -5.85
N THR A 58 -16.86 1.38 -5.92
CA THR A 58 -16.22 0.19 -6.49
C THR A 58 -15.43 -0.67 -5.50
N LEU A 59 -14.82 -0.07 -4.48
CA LEU A 59 -13.84 -0.75 -3.63
C LEU A 59 -14.39 -1.05 -2.23
N ASP A 60 -13.91 -2.16 -1.64
CA ASP A 60 -14.16 -2.50 -0.23
C ASP A 60 -13.04 -1.99 0.68
N MET A 61 -11.83 -1.91 0.13
CA MET A 61 -10.63 -1.43 0.79
C MET A 61 -9.81 -0.56 -0.19
N THR A 62 -9.12 0.47 0.28
CA THR A 62 -8.22 1.31 -0.53
C THR A 62 -7.09 1.90 0.32
N ARG A 63 -6.07 2.46 -0.35
CA ARG A 63 -5.11 3.42 0.22
C ARG A 63 -4.92 4.60 -0.75
N MET A 64 -4.16 5.62 -0.36
CA MET A 64 -3.86 6.81 -1.17
C MET A 64 -5.13 7.49 -1.73
N PRO A 65 -5.99 8.03 -0.85
CA PRO A 65 -7.33 8.51 -1.20
C PRO A 65 -7.36 9.79 -2.04
N GLU A 66 -6.28 10.58 -2.02
CA GLU A 66 -6.18 11.92 -2.60
C GLU A 66 -6.48 11.93 -4.10
N GLY A 67 -6.89 13.09 -4.63
CA GLY A 67 -7.02 13.46 -6.04
C GLY A 67 -5.68 13.73 -6.74
N PRO A 68 -5.65 13.92 -8.07
CA PRO A 68 -4.41 14.18 -8.80
C PRO A 68 -3.85 15.58 -8.45
N ASP A 69 -2.54 15.67 -8.27
CA ASP A 69 -1.78 16.91 -8.13
C ASP A 69 -1.68 17.70 -9.45
N ALA A 70 -1.76 19.03 -9.35
CA ALA A 70 -1.27 19.90 -10.40
C ALA A 70 0.27 19.82 -10.51
N PRO A 71 0.86 19.91 -11.72
CA PRO A 71 2.30 19.97 -11.88
C PRO A 71 2.93 21.08 -11.04
N ARG A 72 3.82 20.71 -10.12
CA ARG A 72 4.51 21.66 -9.23
C ARG A 72 5.85 21.14 -8.78
N THR A 73 6.73 22.05 -8.39
CA THR A 73 8.02 21.72 -7.78
C THR A 73 8.09 22.35 -6.40
N VAL A 74 8.42 21.55 -5.38
CA VAL A 74 8.50 21.98 -3.99
C VAL A 74 9.83 21.53 -3.39
N ARG A 75 10.54 22.46 -2.74
CA ARG A 75 11.65 22.10 -1.86
C ARG A 75 11.10 21.83 -0.47
N ASN A 76 11.26 20.60 0.02
CA ASN A 76 10.77 20.22 1.34
C ASN A 76 11.74 20.64 2.46
N ASP A 77 11.33 20.45 3.72
CA ASP A 77 12.12 20.78 4.92
C ASP A 77 13.41 19.94 5.05
N ASP A 78 13.55 18.89 4.23
CA ASP A 78 14.75 18.08 4.14
C ASP A 78 15.72 18.56 3.06
N GLY A 79 15.39 19.65 2.36
CA GLY A 79 16.19 20.26 1.30
C GLY A 79 16.07 19.57 -0.05
N LEU A 80 15.27 18.50 -0.17
CA LEU A 80 15.00 17.80 -1.42
C LEU A 80 14.07 18.64 -2.30
N LEU A 81 14.43 18.80 -3.58
CA LEU A 81 13.55 19.39 -4.58
C LEU A 81 12.73 18.27 -5.22
N VAL A 82 11.42 18.29 -4.99
CA VAL A 82 10.49 17.25 -5.46
C VAL A 82 9.55 17.85 -6.51
N GLN A 83 9.50 17.21 -7.67
CA GLN A 83 8.52 17.48 -8.71
C GLN A 83 7.32 16.56 -8.51
N TYR A 84 6.11 17.12 -8.56
CA TYR A 84 4.84 16.40 -8.48
C TYR A 84 4.14 16.50 -9.82
N GLU A 85 3.56 15.40 -10.28
CA GLU A 85 2.71 15.36 -11.45
C GLU A 85 1.64 14.29 -11.27
N ARG A 86 0.37 14.72 -11.22
CA ARG A 86 -0.80 13.86 -11.04
C ARG A 86 -0.70 12.96 -9.79
N TRP A 87 -0.21 11.74 -9.95
CA TRP A 87 -0.18 10.72 -8.91
C TRP A 87 1.24 10.37 -8.45
N THR A 88 2.24 10.95 -9.10
CA THR A 88 3.63 10.57 -8.90
C THR A 88 4.45 11.78 -8.51
N SER A 89 5.56 11.52 -7.81
CA SER A 89 6.55 12.53 -7.51
C SER A 89 7.97 12.00 -7.68
N TRP A 90 8.89 12.89 -8.02
CA TRP A 90 10.31 12.57 -8.24
C TRP A 90 11.20 13.58 -7.54
N ILE A 91 12.26 13.09 -6.88
CA ILE A 91 13.35 13.94 -6.41
C ILE A 91 14.19 14.34 -7.61
N ILE A 92 14.15 15.62 -7.96
CA ILE A 92 14.90 16.19 -9.09
C ILE A 92 16.19 16.90 -8.63
N GLU A 93 16.32 17.22 -7.35
CA GLU A 93 17.55 17.77 -6.77
C GLU A 93 17.71 17.33 -5.30
N ARG A 94 18.94 17.02 -4.90
CA ARG A 94 19.30 16.64 -3.53
C ARG A 94 20.23 17.70 -2.92
N PRO A 95 20.18 17.96 -1.60
CA PRO A 95 21.04 18.92 -0.93
C PRO A 95 22.46 18.40 -0.63
N PHE A 96 22.82 17.25 -1.20
CA PHE A 96 24.12 16.58 -1.08
C PHE A 96 24.49 15.98 -2.44
N HIS A 97 25.79 15.87 -2.70
CA HIS A 97 26.32 15.46 -4.01
C HIS A 97 27.48 14.46 -3.92
N ASP A 98 27.91 14.11 -2.71
CA ASP A 98 28.97 13.14 -2.44
C ASP A 98 28.70 12.38 -1.14
N ILE A 99 29.50 11.33 -0.88
CA ILE A 99 29.35 10.49 0.31
C ILE A 99 29.48 11.31 1.61
N PRO A 100 30.51 12.16 1.81
CA PRO A 100 30.64 12.95 3.04
C PRO A 100 29.44 13.84 3.33
N THR A 101 28.92 14.56 2.32
CA THR A 101 27.74 15.42 2.49
C THR A 101 26.46 14.63 2.70
N ALA A 102 26.33 13.46 2.07
CA ALA A 102 25.21 12.55 2.30
C ALA A 102 25.21 11.99 3.74
N ILE A 103 26.37 11.61 4.28
CA ILE A 103 26.49 11.13 5.68
C ILE A 103 25.97 12.18 6.66
N GLU A 104 26.42 13.43 6.53
CA GLU A 104 25.99 14.50 7.44
C GLU A 104 24.49 14.81 7.30
N TRP A 105 23.96 14.74 6.08
CA TRP A 105 22.52 14.87 5.85
C TRP A 105 21.73 13.72 6.52
N VAL A 106 22.17 12.46 6.35
CA VAL A 106 21.54 11.28 6.98
C VAL A 106 21.56 11.38 8.50
N LYS A 107 22.67 11.79 9.11
CA LYS A 107 22.75 12.06 10.57
C LYS A 107 21.76 13.14 11.00
N GLY A 108 21.57 14.16 10.18
CA GLY A 108 20.54 15.19 10.41
C GLY A 108 19.13 14.59 10.42
N GLN A 109 18.81 13.73 9.46
CA GLN A 109 17.52 13.04 9.36
C GLN A 109 17.25 12.07 10.51
N ILE A 110 18.29 11.36 10.98
CA ILE A 110 18.22 10.52 12.19
C ILE A 110 17.78 11.36 13.39
N LYS A 111 18.46 12.49 13.64
CA LYS A 111 18.11 13.42 14.73
C LYS A 111 16.68 13.95 14.58
N LYS A 112 16.26 14.31 13.37
CA LYS A 112 14.88 14.76 13.11
C LYS A 112 13.88 13.66 13.45
N SER A 113 14.12 12.42 13.00
CA SER A 113 13.26 11.26 13.27
C SER A 113 13.14 10.98 14.76
N ASP A 114 14.23 11.04 15.51
CA ASP A 114 14.21 10.86 16.97
C ASP A 114 13.49 12.00 17.70
N ALA A 115 13.53 13.22 17.16
CA ALA A 115 12.85 14.38 17.72
C ALA A 115 11.35 14.46 17.39
N GLN A 116 10.83 13.62 16.47
CA GLN A 116 9.41 13.65 16.11
C GLN A 116 8.50 13.30 17.30
N VAL A 117 7.54 14.19 17.55
CA VAL A 117 6.52 14.05 18.60
C VAL A 117 5.14 13.94 17.95
N TYR A 118 4.41 12.90 18.34
CA TYR A 118 3.04 12.64 17.92
C TYR A 118 2.10 12.87 19.11
N ASP A 119 1.81 14.13 19.38
CA ASP A 119 1.00 14.54 20.52
C ASP A 119 -0.51 14.32 20.27
N ARG A 120 -1.33 14.70 21.25
CA ARG A 120 -2.79 14.61 21.14
C ARG A 120 -3.33 15.43 19.97
N ALA A 121 -2.72 16.58 19.66
CA ALA A 121 -3.17 17.42 18.55
C ALA A 121 -2.89 16.76 17.20
N TYR A 122 -1.75 16.07 17.06
CA TYR A 122 -1.46 15.22 15.91
C TYR A 122 -2.50 14.11 15.75
N ALA A 123 -2.77 13.35 16.82
CA ALA A 123 -3.74 12.27 16.79
C ALA A 123 -5.15 12.76 16.42
N GLU A 124 -5.56 13.93 16.92
CA GLU A 124 -6.86 14.54 16.58
C GLU A 124 -6.94 14.97 15.11
N ARG A 125 -5.90 15.64 14.59
CA ARG A 125 -5.84 15.98 13.16
C ARG A 125 -5.89 14.74 12.28
N PHE A 126 -5.19 13.69 12.68
CA PHE A 126 -5.19 12.42 11.98
C PHE A 126 -6.60 11.79 11.98
N ARG A 127 -7.29 11.72 13.12
CA ARG A 127 -8.68 11.23 13.18
C ARG A 127 -9.61 12.03 12.28
N GLN A 128 -9.51 13.36 12.29
CA GLN A 128 -10.31 14.23 11.43
C GLN A 128 -10.07 13.95 9.95
N TYR A 129 -8.80 13.75 9.57
CA TYR A 129 -8.43 13.34 8.21
C TYR A 129 -9.10 12.00 7.82
N ILE A 130 -9.00 10.95 8.66
CA ILE A 130 -9.66 9.66 8.39
C ILE A 130 -11.18 9.82 8.27
N HIS A 131 -11.81 10.50 9.23
CA HIS A 131 -13.25 10.71 9.22
C HIS A 131 -13.73 11.47 7.99
N GLY A 132 -12.94 12.43 7.49
CA GLY A 132 -13.23 13.16 6.25
C GLY A 132 -13.35 12.22 5.05
N TRP A 133 -12.40 11.29 4.88
CA TRP A 133 -12.44 10.32 3.78
C TRP A 133 -13.56 9.29 3.96
N LEU A 134 -13.73 8.72 5.15
CA LEU A 134 -14.79 7.76 5.42
C LEU A 134 -16.18 8.36 5.16
N ALA A 135 -16.40 9.63 5.52
CA ALA A 135 -17.65 10.33 5.23
C ALA A 135 -17.88 10.50 3.72
N GLN A 136 -16.85 10.82 2.95
CA GLN A 136 -16.94 10.91 1.49
C GLN A 136 -17.27 9.56 0.85
N TYR A 137 -16.65 8.47 1.32
CA TYR A 137 -16.96 7.12 0.82
C TYR A 137 -18.37 6.66 1.18
N ALA A 138 -18.81 6.90 2.41
CA ALA A 138 -20.16 6.56 2.86
C ALA A 138 -21.22 7.30 2.04
N ALA A 139 -21.03 8.61 1.80
CA ALA A 139 -21.95 9.40 1.00
C ALA A 139 -22.04 8.94 -0.47
N ALA A 140 -21.03 8.23 -0.96
CA ALA A 140 -20.98 7.68 -2.32
C ALA A 140 -21.42 6.20 -2.41
N ASP A 141 -21.77 5.56 -1.28
CA ASP A 141 -22.17 4.16 -1.24
C ASP A 141 -23.40 3.91 -2.13
N PRO A 142 -23.29 3.04 -3.15
CA PRO A 142 -24.38 2.77 -4.08
C PRO A 142 -25.56 2.04 -3.41
N THR A 143 -25.36 1.45 -2.22
CA THR A 143 -26.44 0.77 -1.49
C THR A 143 -27.32 1.72 -0.68
N GLY A 144 -26.89 2.98 -0.49
CA GLY A 144 -27.59 3.97 0.34
C GLY A 144 -27.60 3.62 1.83
N ARG A 145 -26.64 2.79 2.28
CA ARG A 145 -26.51 2.36 3.69
C ARG A 145 -25.41 3.12 4.44
N ASP A 146 -24.85 4.15 3.82
CA ASP A 146 -23.70 4.91 4.33
C ASP A 146 -22.53 3.99 4.70
N ASP A 147 -22.21 3.03 3.83
CA ASP A 147 -21.20 1.98 4.04
C ASP A 147 -19.83 2.37 3.46
N PRO A 148 -18.90 2.90 4.28
CA PRO A 148 -17.65 3.44 3.77
C PRO A 148 -16.67 2.34 3.34
N THR A 149 -15.89 2.63 2.29
CA THR A 149 -14.69 1.85 1.95
C THR A 149 -13.70 1.88 3.11
N VAL A 150 -13.10 0.72 3.44
CA VAL A 150 -12.06 0.64 4.46
C VAL A 150 -10.80 1.33 3.95
N MET A 151 -10.32 2.32 4.70
CA MET A 151 -9.06 2.99 4.38
C MET A 151 -7.90 2.35 5.13
N VAL A 152 -6.86 1.99 4.40
CA VAL A 152 -5.63 1.41 4.94
C VAL A 152 -4.57 2.50 5.06
N ILE A 153 -3.81 2.48 6.16
CA ILE A 153 -2.78 3.48 6.46
C ILE A 153 -1.41 2.85 6.36
N GLU A 154 -0.55 3.52 5.60
CA GLU A 154 0.83 3.11 5.36
C GLU A 154 1.70 3.34 6.60
N SER A 155 2.59 2.38 6.84
CA SER A 155 3.46 2.33 8.02
C SER A 155 4.79 1.66 7.65
N GLY A 156 5.78 2.47 7.26
CA GLY A 156 7.05 1.99 6.71
C GLY A 156 8.09 1.66 7.78
N VAL A 157 9.00 0.73 7.48
CA VAL A 157 10.17 0.45 8.34
C VAL A 157 11.30 1.46 8.09
N GLY A 158 11.36 2.06 6.90
CA GLY A 158 12.25 3.18 6.59
C GLY A 158 13.25 2.93 5.48
N LEU A 159 13.28 1.73 4.89
CA LEU A 159 14.29 1.36 3.88
C LEU A 159 13.99 2.01 2.53
N THR A 160 12.72 2.01 2.12
CA THR A 160 12.28 2.64 0.86
C THR A 160 12.53 4.14 0.86
N GLU A 161 12.22 4.81 1.95
CA GLU A 161 12.50 6.23 2.11
C GLU A 161 14.00 6.50 2.01
N MET A 162 14.84 5.62 2.58
CA MET A 162 16.28 5.83 2.58
C MET A 162 16.85 5.82 1.16
N TYR A 163 16.62 4.75 0.39
CA TYR A 163 17.19 4.67 -0.96
C TYR A 163 16.49 5.62 -1.94
N TRP A 164 15.22 5.97 -1.71
CA TRP A 164 14.53 7.00 -2.49
C TRP A 164 15.17 8.38 -2.26
N MET A 165 15.32 8.79 -1.00
CA MET A 165 15.90 10.08 -0.63
C MET A 165 17.36 10.20 -1.06
N LEU A 166 18.17 9.16 -0.89
CA LEU A 166 19.59 9.16 -1.29
C LEU A 166 19.79 8.95 -2.79
N GLY A 167 18.89 8.23 -3.44
CA GLY A 167 19.17 7.59 -4.72
C GLY A 167 19.96 6.29 -4.52
N MET A 168 19.74 5.31 -5.40
CA MET A 168 20.29 3.96 -5.25
C MET A 168 21.83 3.94 -5.22
N GLU A 169 22.48 4.79 -6.01
CA GLU A 169 23.95 4.85 -6.08
C GLU A 169 24.59 5.22 -4.73
N LEU A 170 24.19 6.36 -4.15
CA LEU A 170 24.71 6.78 -2.85
C LEU A 170 24.30 5.83 -1.73
N PHE A 171 23.08 5.29 -1.79
CA PHE A 171 22.63 4.29 -0.83
C PHE A 171 23.53 3.04 -0.83
N VAL A 172 23.94 2.54 -2.00
CA VAL A 172 24.81 1.35 -2.11
C VAL A 172 26.19 1.64 -1.54
N TYR A 173 26.81 2.79 -1.85
CA TYR A 173 28.11 3.15 -1.28
C TYR A 173 28.04 3.30 0.24
N LEU A 174 27.02 4.01 0.75
CA LEU A 174 26.81 4.14 2.19
C LEU A 174 26.57 2.80 2.89
N SER A 175 25.86 1.88 2.24
CA SER A 175 25.61 0.54 2.79
C SER A 175 26.89 -0.30 2.90
N ALA A 176 27.87 -0.07 2.03
CA ALA A 176 29.16 -0.75 2.05
C ALA A 176 30.15 -0.10 3.03
N ASP A 177 30.25 1.23 3.00
CA ASP A 177 31.28 1.97 3.72
C ASP A 177 30.86 2.33 5.15
N GLU A 178 29.56 2.58 5.37
CA GLU A 178 28.98 3.05 6.64
C GLU A 178 27.75 2.22 7.06
N PRO A 179 27.85 0.87 7.15
CA PRO A 179 26.69 0.02 7.45
C PRO A 179 26.01 0.34 8.78
N GLY A 180 26.77 0.83 9.77
CA GLY A 180 26.22 1.28 11.05
C GLY A 180 25.27 2.47 10.93
N LEU A 181 25.50 3.35 9.95
CA LEU A 181 24.63 4.50 9.69
C LEU A 181 23.29 4.07 9.08
N ILE A 182 23.28 3.03 8.24
CA ILE A 182 22.04 2.43 7.73
C ILE A 182 21.23 1.82 8.88
N GLU A 183 21.89 1.11 9.78
CA GLU A 183 21.22 0.52 10.94
C GLU A 183 20.64 1.59 11.89
N GLU A 184 21.39 2.67 12.15
CA GLU A 184 20.94 3.79 12.97
C GLU A 184 19.75 4.53 12.34
N TRP A 185 19.78 4.72 11.00
CA TRP A 185 18.64 5.26 10.25
C TRP A 185 17.39 4.40 10.45
N LEU A 186 17.49 3.09 10.20
CA LEU A 186 16.35 2.18 10.32
C LEU A 186 15.82 2.13 11.75
N ASP A 187 16.69 2.19 12.75
CA ASP A 187 16.27 2.26 14.16
C ASP A 187 15.57 3.58 14.49
N ALA A 188 16.08 4.71 14.04
CA ALA A 188 15.47 6.02 14.28
C ALA A 188 14.10 6.12 13.61
N ARG A 189 13.98 5.66 12.35
CA ARG A 189 12.71 5.58 11.62
C ARG A 189 11.72 4.66 12.31
N ASN A 190 12.14 3.45 12.69
CA ASN A 190 11.27 2.52 13.39
C ASN A 190 10.82 3.07 14.75
N ARG A 191 11.71 3.71 15.53
CA ARG A 191 11.31 4.38 16.78
C ARG A 191 10.29 5.49 16.56
N ALA A 192 10.47 6.30 15.53
CA ALA A 192 9.52 7.36 15.18
C ALA A 192 8.16 6.78 14.81
N GLU A 193 8.16 5.76 13.95
CA GLU A 193 6.92 5.12 13.51
C GLU A 193 6.20 4.44 14.67
N LEU A 194 6.90 3.76 15.57
CA LEU A 194 6.28 3.18 16.78
C LEU A 194 5.60 4.24 17.67
N ARG A 195 6.17 5.46 17.77
CA ARG A 195 5.51 6.58 18.46
C ARG A 195 4.28 7.06 17.70
N ARG A 196 4.31 7.04 16.37
CA ARG A 196 3.15 7.39 15.52
C ARG A 196 2.02 6.37 15.71
N VAL A 197 2.32 5.08 15.59
CA VAL A 197 1.37 3.98 15.84
C VAL A 197 0.74 4.13 17.21
N ALA A 198 1.54 4.39 18.25
CA ALA A 198 1.03 4.60 19.60
C ALA A 198 0.05 5.78 19.73
N ALA A 199 0.17 6.80 18.88
CA ALA A 199 -0.70 7.97 18.87
C ALA A 199 -1.98 7.78 18.05
N ILE A 200 -1.93 7.02 16.94
CA ILE A 200 -3.03 6.96 15.96
C ILE A 200 -3.79 5.65 15.92
N ALA A 201 -3.21 4.54 16.42
CA ALA A 201 -3.81 3.23 16.26
C ALA A 201 -5.17 3.17 16.97
N ASP A 202 -6.19 2.91 16.17
CA ASP A 202 -7.58 2.79 16.58
C ASP A 202 -8.24 1.78 15.63
N PRO A 203 -8.50 0.54 16.06
CA PRO A 203 -9.03 -0.49 15.16
C PRO A 203 -10.43 -0.14 14.64
N SER A 204 -11.15 0.80 15.26
CA SER A 204 -12.43 1.32 14.74
C SER A 204 -12.25 2.16 13.48
N LEU A 205 -11.08 2.77 13.28
CA LEU A 205 -10.74 3.61 12.12
C LEU A 205 -9.76 2.91 11.17
N ILE A 206 -8.76 2.23 11.74
CA ILE A 206 -7.65 1.56 11.05
C ILE A 206 -7.70 0.07 11.42
N PRO A 207 -8.68 -0.69 10.91
CA PRO A 207 -8.74 -2.13 11.17
C PRO A 207 -7.58 -2.89 10.50
N ILE A 208 -6.96 -2.30 9.47
CA ILE A 208 -5.82 -2.84 8.74
C ILE A 208 -4.80 -1.71 8.54
N ALA A 209 -3.54 -1.96 8.87
CA ALA A 209 -2.40 -1.12 8.53
C ALA A 209 -1.60 -1.77 7.38
N LEU A 210 -1.08 -0.94 6.46
CA LEU A 210 -0.20 -1.39 5.40
C LEU A 210 1.24 -1.20 5.85
N THR A 211 1.86 -2.25 6.37
CA THR A 211 3.30 -2.19 6.65
C THR A 211 4.10 -2.39 5.38
N TYR A 212 5.17 -1.65 5.15
CA TYR A 212 5.87 -1.74 3.86
C TYR A 212 7.36 -1.47 3.95
N ASP A 213 8.03 -1.96 2.90
CA ASP A 213 9.16 -1.37 2.20
C ASP A 213 9.23 -2.12 0.86
N ASP A 214 9.42 -1.41 -0.24
CA ASP A 214 9.68 -2.02 -1.54
C ASP A 214 11.09 -2.62 -1.54
N ILE A 215 11.14 -3.94 -1.38
CA ILE A 215 12.36 -4.71 -1.17
C ILE A 215 12.64 -5.69 -2.30
N ALA A 216 11.80 -5.73 -3.33
CA ALA A 216 11.96 -6.62 -4.46
C ALA A 216 11.60 -5.96 -5.79
N TYR A 217 12.03 -6.63 -6.86
CA TYR A 217 11.66 -6.34 -8.24
C TYR A 217 11.28 -7.66 -8.92
N LYS A 218 10.94 -7.62 -10.20
CA LYS A 218 10.43 -8.76 -10.98
C LYS A 218 11.14 -10.11 -10.73
N ASN A 219 12.46 -10.13 -10.62
CA ASN A 219 13.20 -11.39 -10.55
C ASN A 219 13.65 -11.81 -9.14
N ALA A 220 13.84 -10.86 -8.23
CA ALA A 220 14.45 -11.12 -6.92
C ALA A 220 14.26 -9.94 -5.95
N PRO A 221 14.63 -10.11 -4.68
CA PRO A 221 14.86 -8.99 -3.78
C PRO A 221 15.92 -8.00 -4.30
N LEU A 222 15.71 -6.70 -4.04
CA LEU A 222 16.66 -5.62 -4.28
C LEU A 222 17.89 -5.72 -3.38
N PHE A 223 17.70 -6.27 -2.17
CA PHE A 223 18.73 -6.41 -1.16
C PHE A 223 19.00 -7.88 -0.82
N SER A 224 20.18 -8.16 -0.27
CA SER A 224 20.55 -9.52 0.14
C SER A 224 19.49 -10.13 1.07
N PRO A 225 18.92 -11.31 0.75
CA PRO A 225 17.95 -11.98 1.63
C PRO A 225 18.49 -12.22 3.04
N ALA A 226 19.79 -12.49 3.18
CA ALA A 226 20.42 -12.68 4.48
C ALA A 226 20.51 -11.36 5.27
N TRP A 227 20.76 -10.24 4.58
CA TRP A 227 20.75 -8.91 5.19
C TRP A 227 19.35 -8.51 5.63
N LEU A 228 18.34 -8.71 4.77
CA LEU A 228 16.94 -8.43 5.09
C LEU A 228 16.48 -9.23 6.31
N ARG A 229 16.78 -10.53 6.37
CA ARG A 229 16.46 -11.39 7.52
C ARG A 229 17.12 -10.93 8.82
N ARG A 230 18.39 -10.55 8.76
CA ARG A 230 19.19 -10.25 9.96
C ARG A 230 18.91 -8.86 10.50
N LEU A 231 18.77 -7.87 9.62
CA LEU A 231 18.76 -6.45 10.01
C LEU A 231 17.38 -5.82 9.85
N TRP A 232 16.71 -6.03 8.73
CA TRP A 232 15.47 -5.31 8.44
C TRP A 232 14.23 -5.97 9.04
N ALA A 233 14.05 -7.29 8.86
CA ALA A 233 12.87 -8.04 9.33
C ALA A 233 12.59 -7.91 10.84
N PRO A 234 13.58 -7.85 11.75
CA PRO A 234 13.31 -7.60 13.17
C PRO A 234 12.61 -6.26 13.45
N ARG A 235 12.80 -5.24 12.60
CA ARG A 235 12.15 -3.93 12.73
C ARG A 235 10.73 -3.96 12.19
N LEU A 236 10.49 -4.69 11.09
CA LEU A 236 9.13 -5.03 10.64
C LEU A 236 8.36 -5.76 11.74
N LYS A 237 8.98 -6.75 12.39
CA LYS A 237 8.35 -7.50 13.48
C LYS A 237 7.91 -6.61 14.65
N LYS A 238 8.77 -5.67 15.06
CA LYS A 238 8.42 -4.68 16.10
C LYS A 238 7.26 -3.80 15.67
N LEU A 239 7.23 -3.42 14.39
CA LEU A 239 6.16 -2.59 13.85
C LEU A 239 4.82 -3.33 13.81
N ASN A 240 4.81 -4.57 13.30
CA ASN A 240 3.61 -5.42 13.29
C ASN A 240 3.07 -5.64 14.70
N ALA A 241 3.94 -5.99 15.65
CA ALA A 241 3.55 -6.15 17.05
C ALA A 241 2.89 -4.89 17.63
N ALA A 242 3.38 -3.69 17.29
CA ALA A 242 2.81 -2.45 17.80
C ALA A 242 1.39 -2.17 17.27
N TRP A 243 1.07 -2.61 16.05
CA TRP A 243 -0.28 -2.57 15.47
C TRP A 243 -1.18 -3.66 16.06
N HIS A 244 -0.66 -4.89 16.16
CA HIS A 244 -1.38 -6.02 16.76
C HIS A 244 -1.77 -5.77 18.22
N ASP A 245 -0.91 -5.11 19.01
CA ASP A 245 -1.19 -4.68 20.38
C ASP A 245 -2.43 -3.74 20.49
N ARG A 246 -2.93 -3.21 19.37
CA ARG A 246 -4.18 -2.42 19.26
C ARG A 246 -5.26 -3.10 18.41
N ASP A 247 -5.19 -4.41 18.20
CA ASP A 247 -6.15 -5.17 17.40
C ASP A 247 -6.25 -4.72 15.92
N THR A 248 -5.17 -4.14 15.37
CA THR A 248 -5.05 -3.80 13.95
C THR A 248 -4.27 -4.87 13.22
N VAL A 249 -4.79 -5.33 12.07
CA VAL A 249 -4.18 -6.36 11.20
C VAL A 249 -3.12 -5.73 10.31
N CYS A 250 -2.03 -6.44 10.00
CA CYS A 250 -0.91 -5.96 9.19
C CYS A 250 -0.88 -6.61 7.79
N LEU A 251 -1.18 -5.80 6.77
CA LEU A 251 -0.98 -6.15 5.36
C LEU A 251 0.41 -5.69 4.93
N PHE A 252 1.30 -6.61 4.57
CA PHE A 252 2.63 -6.25 4.09
C PHE A 252 2.63 -5.87 2.61
N HIS A 253 3.24 -4.75 2.25
CA HIS A 253 3.39 -4.28 0.88
C HIS A 253 4.84 -4.29 0.39
N SER A 254 5.08 -4.93 -0.74
CA SER A 254 6.25 -4.75 -1.61
C SER A 254 5.96 -5.35 -2.97
N ASP A 255 6.24 -4.62 -4.05
CA ASP A 255 6.25 -5.21 -5.38
C ASP A 255 7.38 -6.25 -5.54
N GLY A 256 7.32 -7.03 -6.62
CA GLY A 256 8.36 -7.95 -7.05
C GLY A 256 8.26 -9.38 -6.50
N ASN A 257 9.35 -10.12 -6.66
CA ASN A 257 9.44 -11.51 -6.23
C ASN A 257 9.95 -11.62 -4.78
N LEU A 258 9.00 -11.89 -3.87
CA LEU A 258 9.28 -11.98 -2.44
C LEU A 258 9.61 -13.39 -1.95
N PHE A 259 9.50 -14.45 -2.78
CA PHE A 259 9.74 -15.82 -2.32
C PHE A 259 11.07 -16.03 -1.56
N PRO A 260 12.20 -15.39 -1.94
CA PRO A 260 13.46 -15.57 -1.22
C PRO A 260 13.47 -15.01 0.22
N VAL A 261 12.50 -14.15 0.57
CA VAL A 261 12.40 -13.48 1.87
C VAL A 261 11.04 -13.68 2.56
N LEU A 262 10.08 -14.34 1.91
CA LEU A 262 8.71 -14.47 2.42
C LEU A 262 8.63 -15.20 3.76
N ASP A 263 9.47 -16.22 4.01
CA ASP A 263 9.60 -16.84 5.34
C ASP A 263 9.96 -15.83 6.44
N ALA A 264 10.80 -14.83 6.11
CA ALA A 264 11.22 -13.80 7.05
C ALA A 264 10.08 -12.80 7.32
N LEU A 265 9.28 -12.48 6.30
CA LEU A 265 8.09 -11.65 6.43
C LEU A 265 7.05 -12.34 7.32
N VAL A 266 6.78 -13.63 7.09
CA VAL A 266 5.88 -14.43 7.93
C VAL A 266 6.41 -14.52 9.38
N ALA A 267 7.72 -14.73 9.57
CA ALA A 267 8.31 -14.73 10.90
C ALA A 267 8.27 -13.35 11.60
N ALA A 268 8.13 -12.28 10.82
CA ALA A 268 7.87 -10.92 11.28
C ALA A 268 6.38 -10.64 11.54
N ASP A 269 5.51 -11.66 11.46
CA ASP A 269 4.10 -11.60 11.84
C ASP A 269 3.26 -10.71 10.91
N ILE A 270 3.43 -10.86 9.61
CA ILE A 270 2.50 -10.28 8.63
C ILE A 270 1.23 -11.13 8.59
N ASP A 271 0.05 -10.51 8.50
CA ASP A 271 -1.22 -11.23 8.38
C ASP A 271 -1.61 -11.45 6.92
N GLY A 272 -1.15 -10.58 6.02
CA GLY A 272 -1.44 -10.66 4.61
C GLY A 272 -0.36 -10.07 3.73
N LEU A 273 -0.47 -10.36 2.43
CA LEU A 273 0.52 -9.97 1.42
C LEU A 273 -0.13 -9.12 0.33
N ASN A 274 0.53 -8.01 0.01
CA ASN A 274 0.21 -7.09 -1.06
C ASN A 274 1.48 -6.68 -1.83
N PRO A 275 1.38 -6.48 -3.15
CA PRO A 275 0.47 -7.16 -4.05
C PRO A 275 0.98 -8.59 -4.35
N LEU A 276 0.16 -9.37 -5.03
CA LEU A 276 0.60 -10.59 -5.69
C LEU A 276 0.99 -10.28 -7.14
N GLU A 277 2.24 -9.87 -7.37
CA GLU A 277 2.74 -9.55 -8.71
C GLU A 277 2.97 -10.81 -9.56
N VAL A 278 1.96 -11.20 -10.34
CA VAL A 278 1.98 -12.46 -11.11
C VAL A 278 3.13 -12.54 -12.12
N LEU A 279 3.56 -11.42 -12.71
CA LEU A 279 4.70 -11.39 -13.65
C LEU A 279 6.06 -11.53 -12.95
N ALA A 280 6.12 -11.32 -11.64
CA ALA A 280 7.27 -11.66 -10.81
C ALA A 280 7.21 -13.13 -10.31
N GLY A 281 6.18 -13.88 -10.72
CA GLY A 281 5.94 -15.27 -10.32
C GLY A 281 5.16 -15.43 -9.01
N MET A 282 4.69 -14.34 -8.41
CA MET A 282 3.88 -14.32 -7.18
C MET A 282 2.40 -14.56 -7.50
N THR A 283 2.04 -15.77 -7.92
CA THR A 283 0.64 -16.10 -8.25
C THR A 283 -0.20 -16.44 -7.02
N VAL A 284 -1.51 -16.22 -7.11
CA VAL A 284 -2.47 -16.50 -6.02
C VAL A 284 -2.38 -17.96 -5.58
N GLY A 285 -2.47 -18.92 -6.51
CA GLY A 285 -2.41 -20.33 -6.17
C GLY A 285 -1.11 -20.74 -5.48
N LYS A 286 0.03 -20.25 -5.97
CA LYS A 286 1.34 -20.61 -5.42
C LYS A 286 1.54 -20.05 -4.01
N VAL A 287 1.15 -18.79 -3.77
CA VAL A 287 1.26 -18.20 -2.42
C VAL A 287 0.24 -18.83 -1.48
N ARG A 288 -0.99 -19.10 -1.92
CA ARG A 288 -2.01 -19.81 -1.12
C ARG A 288 -1.56 -21.21 -0.71
N GLU A 289 -0.92 -21.96 -1.60
CA GLU A 289 -0.39 -23.30 -1.32
C GLU A 289 0.71 -23.26 -0.26
N LEU A 290 1.69 -22.37 -0.42
CA LEU A 290 2.86 -22.30 0.45
C LEU A 290 2.58 -21.60 1.80
N TYR A 291 1.68 -20.61 1.79
CA TYR A 291 1.38 -19.75 2.94
C TYR A 291 -0.14 -19.63 3.15
N PRO A 292 -0.83 -20.73 3.51
CA PRO A 292 -2.29 -20.77 3.59
C PRO A 292 -2.90 -19.87 4.66
N HIS A 293 -2.08 -19.39 5.61
CA HIS A 293 -2.49 -18.52 6.71
C HIS A 293 -2.46 -17.01 6.37
N LEU A 294 -1.85 -16.62 5.26
CA LEU A 294 -1.84 -15.22 4.82
C LEU A 294 -3.10 -14.89 4.03
N PHE A 295 -3.75 -13.77 4.34
CA PHE A 295 -4.73 -13.24 3.38
C PHE A 295 -4.00 -12.58 2.20
N LEU A 296 -4.59 -12.69 1.02
CA LEU A 296 -3.93 -12.37 -0.24
C LEU A 296 -4.61 -11.16 -0.88
N THR A 297 -3.85 -10.32 -1.56
CA THR A 297 -4.39 -9.15 -2.24
C THR A 297 -3.73 -8.95 -3.61
N GLY A 298 -4.49 -8.44 -4.59
CA GLY A 298 -3.98 -8.22 -5.94
C GLY A 298 -4.09 -9.47 -6.81
N GLY A 299 -3.11 -9.73 -7.67
CA GLY A 299 -3.05 -10.94 -8.49
C GLY A 299 -3.61 -10.80 -9.91
N ILE A 300 -4.10 -9.61 -10.29
CA ILE A 300 -4.52 -9.31 -11.67
C ILE A 300 -3.50 -8.38 -12.31
N ASP A 301 -2.76 -8.90 -13.29
CA ASP A 301 -1.64 -8.19 -13.93
C ASP A 301 -2.07 -6.84 -14.50
N VAL A 302 -1.51 -5.78 -13.94
CA VAL A 302 -1.81 -4.42 -14.40
C VAL A 302 -1.03 -4.04 -15.66
N SER A 303 0.17 -4.60 -15.81
CA SER A 303 1.14 -4.16 -16.82
C SER A 303 0.88 -4.72 -18.21
N GLN A 304 0.40 -5.96 -18.33
CA GLN A 304 0.07 -6.58 -19.63
C GLN A 304 -1.42 -6.82 -19.78
N LEU A 305 -2.03 -7.55 -18.85
CA LEU A 305 -3.42 -7.98 -18.98
C LEU A 305 -4.41 -6.81 -18.92
N LEU A 306 -4.40 -5.99 -17.86
CA LEU A 306 -5.33 -4.87 -17.72
C LEU A 306 -5.04 -3.75 -18.74
N SER A 307 -3.77 -3.55 -19.13
CA SER A 307 -3.37 -2.52 -20.08
C SER A 307 -3.63 -2.91 -21.55
N PHE A 308 -3.47 -4.18 -21.92
CA PHE A 308 -3.49 -4.58 -23.33
C PHE A 308 -4.48 -5.70 -23.67
N GLY A 309 -4.85 -6.54 -22.71
CA GLY A 309 -5.76 -7.68 -22.91
C GLY A 309 -7.20 -7.30 -23.25
N ALA A 310 -8.02 -8.32 -23.50
CA ALA A 310 -9.45 -8.20 -23.72
C ALA A 310 -10.24 -8.42 -22.40
N PRO A 311 -11.44 -7.83 -22.26
CA PRO A 311 -12.27 -7.98 -21.07
C PRO A 311 -12.52 -9.43 -20.65
N ASP A 312 -12.77 -10.34 -21.60
CA ASP A 312 -13.01 -11.76 -21.31
C ASP A 312 -11.78 -12.48 -20.74
N GLU A 313 -10.57 -12.07 -21.16
CA GLU A 313 -9.32 -12.58 -20.59
C GLU A 313 -9.15 -12.10 -19.14
N VAL A 314 -9.51 -10.85 -18.86
CA VAL A 314 -9.52 -10.30 -17.49
C VAL A 314 -10.50 -11.08 -16.61
N ARG A 315 -11.74 -11.30 -17.07
CA ARG A 315 -12.73 -12.08 -16.29
C ARG A 315 -12.25 -13.51 -16.05
N ALA A 316 -11.60 -14.14 -17.03
CA ALA A 316 -11.03 -15.47 -16.88
C ALA A 316 -9.92 -15.50 -15.81
N ALA A 317 -8.98 -14.54 -15.85
CA ALA A 317 -7.91 -14.41 -14.86
C ALA A 317 -8.48 -14.15 -13.45
N CYS A 318 -9.49 -13.29 -13.32
CA CYS A 318 -10.16 -13.03 -12.05
C CYS A 318 -10.81 -14.29 -11.47
N ARG A 319 -11.57 -15.02 -12.29
CA ARG A 319 -12.20 -16.30 -11.88
C ARG A 319 -11.16 -17.32 -11.45
N GLN A 320 -10.05 -17.41 -12.17
CA GLN A 320 -8.95 -18.31 -11.82
C GLN A 320 -8.32 -17.92 -10.49
N ALA A 321 -7.97 -16.65 -10.28
CA ALA A 321 -7.41 -16.14 -9.04
C ALA A 321 -8.33 -16.39 -7.84
N ILE A 322 -9.63 -16.16 -7.99
CA ILE A 322 -10.65 -16.43 -6.95
C ILE A 322 -10.70 -17.94 -6.60
N ALA A 323 -10.66 -18.81 -7.62
CA ALA A 323 -10.66 -20.25 -7.42
C ALA A 323 -9.36 -20.73 -6.73
N GLU A 324 -8.20 -20.23 -7.19
CA GLU A 324 -6.89 -20.53 -6.63
C GLU A 324 -6.71 -20.08 -5.18
N ALA A 325 -7.39 -19.01 -4.77
CA ALA A 325 -7.44 -18.56 -3.39
C ALA A 325 -8.21 -19.51 -2.45
N ASN A 326 -8.85 -20.56 -2.98
CA ASN A 326 -9.81 -21.42 -2.28
C ASN A 326 -11.03 -20.65 -1.72
N GLY A 327 -11.44 -19.57 -2.39
CA GLY A 327 -12.65 -18.80 -2.08
C GLY A 327 -12.65 -18.06 -0.75
N ARG A 328 -11.52 -17.96 -0.03
CA ARG A 328 -11.43 -17.29 1.28
C ARG A 328 -10.09 -16.56 1.42
N GLY A 329 -10.07 -15.51 2.25
CA GLY A 329 -8.84 -14.77 2.57
C GLY A 329 -8.19 -14.13 1.35
N TYR A 330 -8.98 -13.61 0.41
CA TYR A 330 -8.48 -13.00 -0.82
C TYR A 330 -9.27 -11.75 -1.18
N PHE A 331 -8.53 -10.69 -1.50
CA PHE A 331 -9.02 -9.45 -2.09
C PHE A 331 -8.59 -9.41 -3.54
N LEU A 332 -9.56 -9.40 -4.46
CA LEU A 332 -9.28 -9.21 -5.87
C LEU A 332 -8.80 -7.77 -6.09
N GLY A 333 -7.77 -7.60 -6.90
CA GLY A 333 -7.24 -6.29 -7.25
C GLY A 333 -6.12 -6.40 -8.28
N SER A 334 -5.67 -5.26 -8.75
CA SER A 334 -4.50 -5.15 -9.60
C SER A 334 -3.22 -5.58 -8.87
N THR A 335 -2.15 -5.81 -9.61
CA THR A 335 -0.82 -6.09 -9.03
C THR A 335 -0.15 -4.87 -8.42
N THR A 336 -0.74 -3.68 -8.42
CA THR A 336 -0.30 -2.52 -7.63
C THR A 336 -1.42 -1.46 -7.60
N GLU A 337 -1.32 -0.39 -8.39
CA GLU A 337 -2.34 0.60 -8.67
C GLU A 337 -2.91 0.46 -10.08
N LEU A 338 -4.18 0.80 -10.26
CA LEU A 338 -4.78 1.00 -11.58
C LEU A 338 -4.25 2.31 -12.17
N HIS A 339 -3.11 2.24 -12.84
CA HIS A 339 -2.42 3.36 -13.49
C HIS A 339 -3.07 3.77 -14.82
N TRP A 340 -2.55 4.85 -15.42
CA TRP A 340 -3.14 5.52 -16.59
C TRP A 340 -3.21 4.68 -17.87
N ASP A 341 -2.41 3.62 -18.02
CA ASP A 341 -2.46 2.75 -19.22
C ASP A 341 -3.55 1.67 -19.14
N VAL A 342 -4.15 1.47 -17.96
CA VAL A 342 -5.23 0.50 -17.80
C VAL A 342 -6.44 0.91 -18.63
N LYS A 343 -6.95 -0.03 -19.44
CA LYS A 343 -8.17 0.15 -20.22
C LYS A 343 -9.39 0.14 -19.30
N LEU A 344 -10.32 1.08 -19.51
CA LEU A 344 -11.54 1.20 -18.72
C LEU A 344 -12.35 -0.11 -18.73
N GLU A 345 -12.57 -0.69 -19.91
CA GLU A 345 -13.33 -1.92 -20.08
C GLU A 345 -12.72 -3.12 -19.34
N ASN A 346 -11.40 -3.14 -19.17
CA ASN A 346 -10.70 -4.19 -18.43
C ASN A 346 -10.87 -4.01 -16.92
N ALA A 347 -10.77 -2.79 -16.41
CA ALA A 347 -11.05 -2.51 -15.00
C ALA A 347 -12.52 -2.80 -14.63
N VAL A 348 -13.46 -2.39 -15.48
CA VAL A 348 -14.89 -2.72 -15.32
C VAL A 348 -15.09 -4.24 -15.27
N ALA A 349 -14.46 -4.98 -16.18
CA ALA A 349 -14.54 -6.44 -16.20
C ALA A 349 -14.01 -7.11 -14.92
N MET A 350 -12.92 -6.58 -14.35
CA MET A 350 -12.37 -7.03 -13.07
C MET A 350 -13.38 -6.79 -11.93
N PHE A 351 -13.88 -5.57 -11.79
CA PHE A 351 -14.79 -5.19 -10.72
C PHE A 351 -16.10 -5.98 -10.76
N GLU A 352 -16.74 -6.08 -11.92
CA GLU A 352 -17.98 -6.85 -12.09
C GLU A 352 -17.80 -8.35 -11.80
N THR A 353 -16.63 -8.91 -12.12
CA THR A 353 -16.34 -10.31 -11.78
C THR A 353 -16.31 -10.51 -10.26
N ALA A 354 -15.72 -9.57 -9.52
CA ALA A 354 -15.73 -9.59 -8.05
C ALA A 354 -17.13 -9.42 -7.45
N TRP A 355 -17.97 -8.59 -8.07
CA TRP A 355 -19.32 -8.30 -7.54
C TRP A 355 -20.33 -9.42 -7.75
N THR A 356 -20.06 -10.32 -8.69
CA THR A 356 -20.97 -11.41 -9.09
C THR A 356 -20.57 -12.78 -8.54
N MET A 357 -19.40 -12.89 -7.91
CA MET A 357 -18.87 -14.10 -7.28
C MET A 357 -18.72 -13.90 -5.78
#